data_AF-L0A744-F1
#
_entry.id   AF-L0A744-F1
#
_cell.length_a   1.000
_cell.length_b   1.000
_cell.length_c   1.000
_cell.angle_alpha   90.00
_cell.angle_beta   90.00
_cell.angle_gamma   90.00
#
_symmetry.space_group_name_H-M   'P 1'
#
loop_
_entity.id
_entity.type
_entity.pdbx_description
1 polymer ?
#
loop_
_entity_poly.entity_id
_entity_poly.type
_entity_poly.pdbx_seq_one_letter_code
_entity_poly.pdbx_strand_id
1 'polypeptide(L)'
;MSAEQNLEVVFPAPPEPRYPGGCTLEPAPFVLDFLVNWRADMQAGGVAYQDVVVLDLLRTLLRQPERYGVTPQAAQHARERFLELATPLLEREGGRRAWLEHEFER
;
A
#
# COMPACT_ATOMS: atom_id res chain seq x y z
N MET A 1 12.07 -28.37 12.83
CA MET A 1 11.48 -27.36 11.94
C MET A 1 10.89 -26.28 12.82
N SER A 2 11.66 -25.25 13.13
CA SER A 2 11.17 -24.13 13.94
C SER A 2 10.27 -23.27 13.07
N ALA A 3 9.01 -23.12 13.46
CA ALA A 3 8.15 -22.09 12.90
C ALA A 3 8.59 -20.75 13.51
N GLU A 4 9.58 -20.11 12.91
CA GLU A 4 9.66 -18.65 12.95
C GLU A 4 8.36 -18.14 12.32
N GLN A 5 7.43 -17.78 13.19
CA GLN A 5 6.12 -17.26 12.80
C GLN A 5 6.41 -15.96 12.04
N ASN A 6 6.17 -15.98 10.73
CA ASN A 6 6.54 -14.85 9.89
C ASN A 6 5.51 -13.72 10.07
N LEU A 7 5.74 -12.90 11.10
CA LEU A 7 4.94 -11.75 11.50
C LEU A 7 5.06 -10.58 10.50
N GLU A 8 5.87 -10.73 9.45
CA GLU A 8 6.10 -9.74 8.40
C GLU A 8 4.87 -9.53 7.50
N VAL A 9 4.76 -8.33 6.95
CA VAL A 9 3.85 -7.98 5.87
C VAL A 9 4.70 -7.62 4.65
N VAL A 10 4.57 -8.39 3.57
CA VAL A 10 5.37 -8.27 2.35
C VAL A 10 4.48 -7.93 1.17
N PHE A 11 4.91 -6.95 0.37
CA PHE A 11 4.30 -6.56 -0.89
C PHE A 11 5.39 -5.93 -1.79
N PRO A 12 5.24 -5.98 -3.13
CA PRO A 12 6.19 -5.36 -4.06
C PRO A 12 6.11 -3.83 -4.00
N ALA A 13 6.98 -3.13 -4.75
CA ALA A 13 6.78 -1.71 -5.00
C ALA A 13 5.65 -1.49 -6.02
N PRO A 14 4.85 -0.41 -5.92
CA PRO A 14 3.94 -0.01 -6.98
C PRO A 14 4.74 0.28 -8.27
N PRO A 15 4.28 -0.20 -9.44
CA PRO A 15 4.94 0.11 -10.69
C PRO A 15 4.65 1.56 -11.09
N GLU A 16 5.46 2.09 -12.01
CA GLU A 16 5.26 3.44 -12.53
C GLU A 16 3.88 3.58 -13.23
N PRO A 17 3.05 4.56 -12.85
CA PRO A 17 1.72 4.74 -13.44
C PRO A 17 1.82 5.13 -14.91
N ARG A 18 1.15 4.36 -15.78
CA ARG A 18 1.11 4.63 -17.22
C ARG A 18 0.04 5.68 -17.54
N TYR A 19 0.46 6.93 -17.65
CA TYR A 19 -0.42 8.04 -17.99
C TYR A 19 -1.02 7.85 -19.41
N PRO A 20 -2.36 7.90 -19.59
CA PRO A 20 -3.01 7.64 -20.88
C PRO A 20 -2.91 8.79 -21.90
N GLY A 21 -2.23 9.90 -21.57
CA GLY A 21 -1.85 10.94 -22.54
C GLY A 21 -2.93 11.97 -22.87
N GLY A 22 -3.92 12.20 -22.01
CA GLY A 22 -4.94 13.23 -22.21
C GLY A 22 -4.55 14.61 -21.66
N CYS A 23 -4.95 15.69 -22.32
CA CYS A 23 -4.77 17.07 -21.83
C CYS A 23 -5.73 17.48 -20.70
N THR A 24 -6.59 16.57 -20.23
CA THR A 24 -7.72 16.85 -19.32
C THR A 24 -7.55 16.26 -17.93
N LEU A 25 -6.69 15.25 -17.75
CA LEU A 25 -6.37 14.72 -16.43
C LEU A 25 -5.23 15.51 -15.80
N GLU A 26 -5.36 15.82 -14.52
CA GLU A 26 -4.27 16.34 -13.72
C GLU A 26 -3.36 15.16 -13.30
N PRO A 27 -2.03 15.23 -13.50
CA PRO A 27 -1.13 14.11 -13.21
C PRO A 27 -1.16 13.63 -11.76
N ALA A 28 -1.10 14.52 -10.76
CA ALA A 28 -1.09 14.10 -9.35
C ALA A 28 -2.38 13.39 -8.89
N PRO A 29 -3.60 13.91 -9.16
CA PRO A 29 -4.83 13.17 -8.87
C PRO A 29 -4.93 11.81 -9.59
N PHE A 30 -4.45 11.71 -10.83
CA PHE A 30 -4.38 10.43 -11.55
C PHE A 30 -3.45 9.43 -10.85
N VAL A 31 -2.27 9.86 -10.42
CA VAL A 31 -1.33 8.99 -9.69
C VAL A 31 -1.86 8.61 -8.31
N LEU A 32 -2.55 9.51 -7.62
CA LEU A 32 -3.21 9.19 -6.35
C LEU A 32 -4.28 8.11 -6.54
N ASP A 33 -5.17 8.26 -7.53
CA ASP A 33 -6.21 7.26 -7.85
C ASP A 33 -5.60 5.91 -8.24
N PHE A 34 -4.54 5.91 -9.06
CA PHE A 34 -3.78 4.70 -9.38
C PHE A 34 -3.21 4.02 -8.12
N LEU A 35 -2.60 4.76 -7.20
CA LEU A 35 -2.00 4.21 -5.98
C LEU A 35 -3.06 3.69 -4.98
N VAL A 36 -4.22 4.36 -4.90
CA VAL A 36 -5.36 3.94 -4.07
C VAL A 36 -5.97 2.63 -4.58
N ASN A 37 -6.09 2.48 -5.89
CA ASN A 37 -6.66 1.29 -6.53
C ASN A 37 -5.60 0.23 -6.92
N TRP A 38 -4.32 0.44 -6.59
CA TRP A 38 -3.24 -0.45 -7.02
C TRP A 38 -3.35 -1.83 -6.37
N ARG A 39 -3.30 -2.86 -7.22
CA ARG A 39 -3.42 -4.27 -6.86
C ARG A 39 -2.08 -5.00 -6.99
N ALA A 40 -1.79 -5.86 -6.02
CA ALA A 40 -0.62 -6.74 -6.04
C ALA A 40 -0.85 -7.98 -5.19
N ASP A 41 0.05 -8.95 -5.31
CA ASP A 41 0.15 -10.05 -4.35
C ASP A 41 0.80 -9.55 -3.06
N MET A 42 0.25 -9.96 -1.93
CA MET A 42 0.74 -9.64 -0.59
C MET A 42 0.93 -10.92 0.24
N GLN A 43 1.83 -10.88 1.21
CA GLN A 43 1.92 -11.87 2.28
C GLN A 43 1.77 -11.17 3.64
N ALA A 44 0.98 -11.74 4.55
CA ALA A 44 0.85 -11.25 5.92
C ALA A 44 0.62 -12.44 6.87
N GLY A 45 1.38 -12.53 7.96
CA GLY A 45 1.22 -13.60 8.98
C GLY A 45 1.39 -15.01 8.42
N GLY A 46 2.22 -15.17 7.38
CA GLY A 46 2.39 -16.42 6.64
C GLY A 46 1.31 -16.74 5.59
N VAL A 47 0.20 -15.99 5.53
CA VAL A 47 -0.87 -16.16 4.53
C VAL A 47 -0.57 -15.32 3.29
N ALA A 48 -0.76 -15.90 2.11
CA ALA A 48 -0.66 -15.19 0.83
C ALA A 48 -2.04 -14.71 0.35
N TYR A 49 -2.11 -13.46 -0.10
CA TYR A 49 -3.28 -12.77 -0.62
C TYR A 49 -2.98 -12.36 -2.07
N GLN A 50 -3.65 -12.97 -3.04
CA GLN A 50 -3.40 -12.74 -4.47
C GLN A 50 -4.28 -11.62 -5.01
N ASP A 51 -3.72 -10.78 -5.88
CA ASP A 51 -4.43 -9.68 -6.56
C ASP A 51 -5.34 -8.87 -5.61
N VAL A 52 -4.78 -8.34 -4.53
CA VAL A 52 -5.51 -7.51 -3.55
C VAL A 52 -5.16 -6.03 -3.71
N VAL A 53 -6.13 -5.15 -3.46
CA VAL A 53 -5.86 -3.71 -3.32
C VAL A 53 -4.99 -3.52 -2.09
N VAL A 54 -3.75 -3.07 -2.29
CA VAL A 54 -2.73 -3.09 -1.22
C VAL A 54 -3.13 -2.17 -0.06
N LEU A 55 -3.62 -0.98 -0.39
CA LEU A 55 -4.10 0.00 0.60
C LEU A 55 -5.23 -0.55 1.49
N ASP A 56 -6.18 -1.30 0.92
CA ASP A 56 -7.33 -1.82 1.67
C ASP A 56 -6.98 -3.01 2.57
N LEU A 57 -6.03 -3.86 2.15
CA LEU A 57 -5.50 -4.90 3.03
C LEU A 57 -4.67 -4.25 4.16
N LEU A 58 -3.82 -3.25 3.88
CA LEU A 58 -3.08 -2.52 4.92
C LEU A 58 -4.01 -1.79 5.91
N ARG A 59 -5.05 -1.09 5.44
CA ARG A 59 -6.13 -0.54 6.28
C ARG A 59 -6.71 -1.58 7.23
N THR A 60 -6.89 -2.81 6.76
CA THR A 60 -7.53 -3.86 7.54
C THR A 60 -6.54 -4.52 8.52
N LEU A 61 -5.28 -4.68 8.13
CA LEU A 61 -4.17 -5.09 9.01
C LEU A 61 -3.93 -4.07 10.14
N LEU A 62 -4.04 -2.76 9.87
CA LEU A 62 -3.93 -1.72 10.89
C LEU A 62 -5.08 -1.74 11.90
N ARG A 63 -6.29 -2.08 11.46
CA ARG A 63 -7.50 -2.12 12.31
C ARG A 63 -7.57 -3.38 13.17
N GLN A 64 -7.14 -4.54 12.66
CA GLN A 64 -7.32 -5.86 13.29
C GLN A 64 -6.13 -6.80 13.04
N PRO A 65 -4.89 -6.41 13.41
CA PRO A 65 -3.65 -7.13 13.05
C PRO A 65 -3.66 -8.59 13.52
N GLU A 66 -4.17 -8.85 14.72
CA GLU A 66 -4.29 -10.18 15.31
C GLU A 66 -5.15 -11.15 14.48
N ARG A 67 -6.15 -10.68 13.71
CA ARG A 67 -6.95 -11.55 12.82
C ARG A 67 -6.16 -12.09 11.63
N TYR A 68 -5.05 -11.44 11.30
CA TYR A 68 -4.17 -11.77 10.19
C TYR A 68 -2.85 -12.40 10.65
N GLY A 69 -2.71 -12.69 11.95
CA GLY A 69 -1.48 -13.26 12.50
C GLY A 69 -0.27 -12.31 12.45
N VAL A 70 -0.49 -11.00 12.38
CA VAL A 70 0.59 -9.98 12.42
C VAL A 70 0.53 -9.19 13.72
N THR A 71 1.63 -8.51 14.07
CA THR A 71 1.64 -7.59 15.22
C THR A 71 1.16 -6.20 14.80
N PRO A 72 0.63 -5.37 15.72
CA PRO A 72 0.34 -3.96 15.44
C PRO A 72 1.56 -3.20 14.93
N GLN A 73 2.77 -3.53 15.42
CA GLN A 73 4.01 -2.93 14.95
C GLN A 73 4.34 -3.32 13.50
N ALA A 74 4.13 -4.59 13.11
CA ALA A 74 4.33 -5.03 11.74
C ALA A 74 3.34 -4.37 10.78
N ALA A 75 2.08 -4.21 11.18
CA ALA A 75 1.08 -3.49 10.39
C ALA A 75 1.46 -2.00 10.19
N GLN A 76 2.02 -1.34 11.21
CA GLN A 76 2.51 0.05 11.09
C GLN A 76 3.76 0.15 10.22
N HIS A 77 4.74 -0.76 10.35
CA HIS A 77 5.88 -0.80 9.42
C HIS A 77 5.45 -1.04 7.97
N ALA A 78 4.39 -1.83 7.76
CA ALA A 78 3.80 -2.05 6.44
C ALA A 78 3.16 -0.78 5.86
N ARG A 79 2.45 0.00 6.69
CA ARG A 79 1.94 1.34 6.32
C ARG A 79 3.08 2.27 5.92
N GLU A 80 4.12 2.39 6.75
CA GLU A 80 5.24 3.30 6.45
C GLU A 80 5.98 2.87 5.19
N ARG A 81 6.25 1.57 5.00
CA ARG A 81 6.83 1.03 3.75
C ARG A 81 5.98 1.34 2.53
N PHE A 82 4.65 1.27 2.62
CA PHE A 82 3.77 1.68 1.51
C PHE A 82 3.94 3.17 1.21
N LEU A 83 3.92 4.03 2.24
CA LEU A 83 4.09 5.47 2.08
C LEU A 83 5.48 5.82 1.51
N GLU A 84 6.55 5.18 1.94
CA GLU A 84 7.91 5.33 1.41
C GLU A 84 8.02 4.97 -0.08
N LEU A 85 7.34 3.89 -0.51
CA LEU A 85 7.37 3.42 -1.90
C LEU A 85 6.43 4.22 -2.82
N ALA A 86 5.28 4.66 -2.31
CA ALA A 86 4.25 5.35 -3.08
C ALA A 86 4.47 6.88 -3.18
N THR A 87 5.04 7.51 -2.14
CA THR A 87 5.27 8.96 -2.09
C THR A 87 6.08 9.49 -3.29
N PRO A 88 7.22 8.89 -3.68
CA PRO A 88 8.03 9.41 -4.78
C PRO A 88 7.30 9.43 -6.14
N LEU A 89 6.39 8.47 -6.37
CA LEU A 89 5.57 8.44 -7.59
C LEU A 89 4.58 9.60 -7.61
N LEU A 90 3.95 9.90 -6.46
CA LEU A 90 2.96 10.95 -6.33
C LEU A 90 3.58 12.36 -6.34
N GLU A 91 4.69 12.57 -5.63
CA GLU A 91 5.34 13.88 -5.51
C GLU A 91 5.99 14.34 -6.81
N ARG A 92 6.50 13.40 -7.64
CA ARG A 92 7.03 13.70 -8.97
C ARG A 92 6.02 14.39 -9.88
N GLU A 93 4.74 14.03 -9.75
CA GLU A 93 3.64 14.59 -10.55
C GLU A 93 2.97 15.82 -9.88
N GLY A 94 3.53 16.31 -8.76
CA GLY A 94 3.04 17.48 -8.02
C GLY A 94 2.07 17.17 -6.86
N GLY A 95 1.91 15.90 -6.50
CA GLY A 95 1.13 15.50 -5.32
C GLY A 95 1.92 15.63 -4.02
N ARG A 96 1.38 15.11 -2.92
CA ARG A 96 1.96 15.23 -1.57
C ARG A 96 1.76 13.96 -0.77
N ARG A 97 2.76 13.51 0.00
CA ARG A 97 2.64 12.38 0.94
C ARG A 97 1.37 12.43 1.82
N ALA A 98 1.02 13.61 2.34
CA ALA A 98 -0.16 13.82 3.17
C ALA A 98 -1.50 13.41 2.52
N TRP A 99 -1.56 13.31 1.18
CA TRP A 99 -2.76 12.79 0.49
C TRP A 99 -2.87 11.27 0.64
N LEU A 100 -1.76 10.54 0.53
CA LEU A 100 -1.70 9.09 0.80
C LEU A 100 -1.85 8.76 2.29
N GLU A 101 -1.48 9.68 3.18
CA GLU A 101 -1.68 9.54 4.62
C GLU A 101 -3.11 9.82 5.09
N HIS A 102 -3.89 10.56 4.29
CA HIS A 102 -5.33 10.79 4.49
C HIS A 102 -6.19 9.70 3.84
N GLU A 103 -5.67 9.02 2.82
CA GLU A 103 -5.96 7.59 2.65
C GLU A 103 -5.47 6.80 3.89
N PHE A 104 -5.85 5.53 4.05
CA PHE A 104 -5.89 4.82 5.34
C PHE A 104 -6.89 5.36 6.39
N GLU A 105 -7.10 6.68 6.51
CA GLU A 105 -8.07 7.27 7.47
C GLU A 105 -9.54 7.11 7.05
N ARG A 106 -9.78 6.88 5.76
CA ARG A 106 -11.09 6.63 5.13
C ARG A 106 -11.52 5.17 5.27
#